data_AF-A0A8T5B655-F1
#
_entry.id   AF-A0A8T5B655-F1
#
_cell.length_a   1.000
_cell.length_b   1.000
_cell.length_c   1.000
_cell.angle_alpha   90.00
_cell.angle_beta   90.00
_cell.angle_gamma   90.00
#
_symmetry.space_group_name_H-M   'P 1'
#
loop_
_entity.id
_entity.type
_entity.pdbx_description
1 polymer ?
#
loop_
_entity_poly.entity_id
_entity_poly.type
_entity_poly.pdbx_seq_one_letter_code
_entity_poly.pdbx_strand_id
1 'polypeptide(L)' 'MDKGREAERPRVVIDASVAAKWVIPGEPCEAEARGLMEKIASGEVKAYAPPLLSLLGFSYCN' A
#
# COMPACT_ATOMS: atom_id res chain seq x y z
N MET A 1 -20.33 10.93 -26.47
CA MET A 1 -19.04 10.88 -25.76
C MET A 1 -19.32 10.26 -24.40
N ASP A 2 -19.23 8.93 -24.34
CA ASP A 2 -19.52 8.16 -23.14
C ASP A 2 -18.24 8.14 -22.28
N LYS A 3 -18.11 9.11 -21.37
CA LYS A 3 -17.14 8.96 -20.29
C LYS A 3 -17.79 8.05 -19.27
N GLY A 4 -17.68 6.74 -19.53
CA GLY A 4 -17.97 5.71 -18.54
C GLY A 4 -17.32 6.13 -17.24
N ARG A 5 -18.13 6.40 -16.22
CA ARG A 5 -17.68 6.79 -14.89
C ARG A 5 -16.91 5.60 -14.35
N GLU A 6 -15.60 5.59 -14.55
CA GLU A 6 -14.69 4.79 -13.76
C GLU A 6 -15.02 5.15 -12.31
N ALA A 7 -15.73 4.26 -11.61
CA ALA A 7 -16.13 4.51 -10.23
C ALA A 7 -14.88 4.94 -9.47
N GLU A 8 -14.90 6.14 -8.86
CA GLU A 8 -13.72 6.70 -8.22
C GLU A 8 -13.21 5.73 -7.17
N ARG A 9 -12.17 4.97 -7.52
CA ARG A 9 -11.52 4.03 -6.60
C ARG A 9 -10.97 4.84 -5.41
N PRO A 10 -11.21 4.39 -4.17
CA PRO A 10 -10.66 5.02 -2.99
C PRO A 10 -9.14 5.18 -3.11
N ARG A 11 -8.65 6.39 -2.87
CA ARG A 11 -7.22 6.71 -2.87
C ARG A 11 -6.73 6.79 -1.45
N VAL A 12 -5.68 6.04 -1.12
CA VAL A 12 -5.10 6.01 0.23
C VAL A 12 -3.61 6.29 0.16
N VAL A 13 -3.08 6.99 1.16
CA VAL A 13 -1.65 7.14 1.35
C VAL A 13 -1.21 6.13 2.40
N ILE A 14 -0.19 5.34 2.08
CA ILE A 14 0.33 4.32 3.00
C ILE A 14 1.50 4.91 3.79
N ASP A 15 1.34 4.94 5.11
CA ASP A 15 2.41 5.28 6.04
C ASP A 15 3.40 4.11 6.19
N ALA A 16 4.67 4.43 6.46
CA ALA A 16 5.72 3.42 6.63
C ALA A 16 5.40 2.42 7.74
N SER A 17 4.75 2.85 8.82
CA SER A 17 4.35 1.98 9.94
C SER A 17 3.29 0.94 9.55
N VAL A 18 2.49 1.20 8.51
CA VAL A 18 1.50 0.25 7.97
C VAL A 18 2.20 -0.73 7.04
N ALA A 19 3.10 -0.25 6.17
CA ALA A 19 3.89 -1.10 5.28
C ALA A 19 4.79 -2.07 6.05
N ALA A 20 5.35 -1.65 7.19
CA ALA A 20 6.16 -2.51 8.05
C ALA A 20 5.39 -3.76 8.53
N LYS A 21 4.08 -3.65 8.76
CA LYS A 21 3.22 -4.76 9.19
C LYS A 21 2.97 -5.80 8.11
N TRP A 22 3.30 -5.52 6.85
CA TRP A 22 3.27 -6.53 5.77
C TRP A 22 4.49 -7.43 5.76
N VAL A 23 5.57 -7.01 6.44
CA VAL A 23 6.87 -7.68 6.41
C VAL A 23 7.20 -8.30 7.78
N ILE A 24 6.78 -7.66 8.87
CA ILE A 24 7.03 -8.12 10.25
C ILE A 24 5.85 -8.98 10.73
N PRO A 25 6.04 -10.30 10.94
CA PRO A 25 5.00 -11.17 11.46
C PRO A 25 4.77 -10.97 12.97
N GLY A 26 3.56 -11.26 13.45
CA GLY A 26 3.19 -11.21 14.86
C GLY A 26 2.73 -9.83 15.36
N GLU A 27 2.59 -8.85 14.47
CA GLU A 27 2.11 -7.52 14.82
C GLU A 27 0.60 -7.54 15.16
N PRO A 28 0.14 -6.75 16.16
CA PRO A 28 -1.27 -6.71 16.58
C PRO A 28 -2.27 -6.33 15.49
N CYS A 29 -1.82 -5.81 14.34
CA CYS A 29 -2.65 -5.40 13.21
C CYS A 29 -2.25 -6.09 11.89
N GLU A 30 -1.60 -7.25 11.96
CA GLU A 30 -1.15 -7.99 10.78
C GLU A 30 -2.31 -8.37 9.85
N ALA A 31 -3.44 -8.81 10.42
CA ALA A 31 -4.62 -9.21 9.65
C ALA A 31 -5.23 -8.04 8.86
N GLU A 32 -5.34 -6.87 9.49
CA GLU A 32 -5.87 -5.65 8.89
C GLU A 32 -4.90 -5.11 7.83
N ALA A 33 -3.60 -5.15 8.11
CA ALA A 33 -2.57 -4.76 7.15
C ALA A 33 -2.63 -5.66 5.91
N ARG A 34 -2.74 -6.98 6.10
CA ARG A 34 -2.88 -7.95 5.00
C ARG A 34 -4.14 -7.72 4.18
N GLY A 35 -5.29 -7.49 4.82
CA GLY A 35 -6.53 -7.17 4.12
C GLY A 35 -6.44 -5.89 3.29
N LEU A 36 -5.70 -4.88 3.77
CA LEU A 36 -5.41 -3.69 2.97
C LEU A 36 -4.50 -3.99 1.77
N MET A 37 -3.47 -4.82 1.96
CA MET A 37 -2.58 -5.25 0.88
C MET A 37 -3.34 -5.99 -0.23
N GLU A 38 -4.28 -6.88 0.14
CA GLU A 38 -5.13 -7.62 -0.80
C GLU A 38 -6.04 -6.68 -1.61
N LYS A 39 -6.64 -5.67 -0.96
CA LYS A 39 -7.46 -4.64 -1.64
C LYS A 39 -6.65 -3.77 -2.59
N ILE A 40 -5.38 -3.53 -2.28
CA ILE A 40 -4.46 -2.83 -3.18
C ILE A 40 -4.12 -3.73 -4.38
N ALA A 41 -3.81 -5.01 -4.13
CA ALA A 41 -3.47 -5.98 -5.17
C ALA A 41 -4.65 -6.28 -6.11
N SER A 42 -5.89 -6.32 -5.60
CA SER A 42 -7.11 -6.45 -6.41
C SER A 42 -7.46 -5.19 -7.21
N GLY A 43 -6.80 -4.07 -6.90
CA GLY A 43 -7.09 -2.76 -7.47
C GLY A 43 -8.37 -2.13 -6.93
N GLU A 44 -9.02 -2.70 -5.91
CA GLU A 44 -10.15 -2.07 -5.22
C GLU A 44 -9.75 -0.71 -4.63
N VAL A 45 -8.51 -0.62 -4.13
CA VAL A 45 -7.93 0.60 -3.56
C VAL A 45 -6.70 1.03 -4.34
N LYS A 46 -6.61 2.33 -4.64
CA LYS A 46 -5.41 2.92 -5.24
C LYS A 46 -4.51 3.47 -4.14
N ALA A 47 -3.45 2.74 -3.82
CA ALA A 47 -2.46 3.18 -2.84
C ALA A 47 -1.40 4.09 -3.46
N TYR A 48 -0.98 5.08 -2.69
CA TYR A 48 0.16 5.94 -2.95
C TYR A 48 1.12 5.82 -1.77
N ALA A 49 2.39 5.55 -2.03
CA ALA A 49 3.43 5.76 -1.04
C ALA A 49 4.02 7.15 -1.28
N PRO A 50 4.14 8.02 -0.25
CA PRO A 50 4.99 9.20 -0.37
C PRO A 50 6.39 8.72 -0.77
N PRO A 51 7.11 9.44 -1.66
CA PRO A 51 8.48 9.11 -2.00
C PRO A 51 9.39 9.34 -0.78
N LEU A 52 9.40 8.39 0.15
CA LEU A 52 10.39 8.23 1.22
C LEU A 52 11.58 7.39 0.73
N LEU A 53 11.75 7.29 -0.59
CA LEU A 53 12.82 6.58 -1.30
C LEU A 53 14.22 7.22 -1.11
N SER A 54 14.38 8.15 -0.17
CA SER A 54 15.69 8.50 0.41
C SER A 54 16.02 7.71 1.69
N LEU A 55 15.05 7.05 2.33
CA LEU A 55 15.24 6.25 3.55
C LEU A 55 15.05 4.74 3.36
N LEU A 56 14.41 4.31 2.27
CA LEU A 56 14.34 2.91 1.84
C LEU A 56 15.02 2.73 0.49
N GLY A 57 16.24 3.27 0.35
CA GLY A 57 17.21 2.60 -0.53
C GLY A 57 17.22 1.14 -0.06
N PHE A 58 16.96 0.14 -0.90
CA PHE A 58 17.92 -0.20 -1.93
C PHE A 58 19.35 0.22 -1.53
N SER A 59 19.78 -0.15 -0.31
CA SER A 59 21.01 -0.93 -0.21
C SER A 59 20.66 -2.24 -0.91
N TYR A 60 20.67 -2.29 -2.25
CA TYR A 60 21.85 -2.74 -2.97
C TYR A 60 22.51 -3.84 -2.15
N CYS A 61 22.09 -5.07 -2.42
CA CYS A 61 23.02 -6.17 -2.44
C CYS A 61 24.23 -5.72 -3.28
N ASN A 62 25.29 -5.28 -2.59
CA ASN A 62 26.64 -5.70 -2.94
C ASN A 62 27.00 -6.81 -1.95
#